data_AF-A0A4S8LIA5-F1
#
_entry.id   AF-A0A4S8LIA5-F1
#
_cell.length_a   1.000
_cell.length_b   1.000
_cell.length_c   1.000
_cell.angle_alpha   90.00
_cell.angle_beta   90.00
_cell.angle_gamma   90.00
#
_symmetry.space_group_name_H-M   'P 1'
#
loop_
_entity.id
_entity.type
_entity.pdbx_description
1 polymer ?
#
loop_
_entity_poly.entity_id
_entity_poly.type
_entity_poly.pdbx_seq_one_letter_code
_entity_poly.pdbx_strand_id
1 'polypeptide(L)'
;VYLFIAPVTVDRCLESGSTEVRWLTNGRDHYFWSFDPSGATPLSRRVCNILGLPNYRTRVAFEGPSKMFFDYQYEATKYLQEIQGFDPSTQDYARARGLPLAEMI
;
A
#
# COMPACT_ATOMS: atom_id res chain seq x y z
N VAL A 1 9.97 -24.15 9.57
CA VAL A 1 9.60 -22.76 9.95
C VAL A 1 8.90 -22.15 8.75
N TYR A 2 7.82 -21.43 8.98
CA TYR A 2 6.94 -20.94 7.91
C TYR A 2 6.79 -19.42 8.05
N LEU A 3 6.73 -18.74 6.90
CA LEU A 3 6.48 -17.31 6.80
C LEU A 3 5.00 -17.08 6.49
N PHE A 4 4.35 -16.25 7.31
CA PHE A 4 2.96 -15.85 7.11
C PHE A 4 2.88 -14.36 6.85
N ILE A 5 2.02 -13.96 5.91
CA ILE A 5 1.68 -12.56 5.68
C ILE A 5 0.51 -12.21 6.61
N ALA A 6 0.60 -11.07 7.28
CA ALA A 6 -0.47 -10.60 8.15
C ALA A 6 -1.75 -10.38 7.34
N PRO A 7 -2.93 -10.73 7.87
CA PRO A 7 -4.18 -10.55 7.15
C PRO A 7 -4.46 -9.06 6.91
N VAL A 8 -5.23 -8.79 5.86
CA VAL A 8 -5.63 -7.43 5.45
C VAL A 8 -7.14 -7.32 5.58
N THR A 9 -7.60 -6.23 6.16
CA THR A 9 -9.00 -5.78 6.08
C THR A 9 -9.18 -4.79 4.96
N VAL A 10 -10.31 -4.94 4.26
CA VAL A 10 -10.79 -3.99 3.27
C VAL A 10 -12.12 -3.46 3.77
N ASP A 11 -12.17 -2.17 4.08
CA ASP A 11 -13.39 -1.47 4.45
C ASP A 11 -13.85 -0.60 3.28
N ARG A 12 -15.13 -0.74 2.89
CA ARG A 12 -15.70 -0.04 1.74
C ARG A 12 -16.83 0.85 2.24
N CYS A 13 -16.62 2.16 2.14
CA CYS A 13 -17.67 3.12 2.42
C CYS A 13 -18.50 3.35 1.16
N LEU A 14 -19.74 2.88 1.18
CA LEU A 14 -20.67 3.01 0.04
C LEU A 14 -21.06 4.48 -0.21
N GLU A 15 -21.14 5.29 0.85
CA GLU A 15 -21.55 6.69 0.77
C GLU A 15 -20.50 7.58 0.10
N SER A 16 -19.22 7.39 0.44
CA SER A 16 -18.11 8.14 -0.16
C SER A 16 -17.48 7.46 -1.37
N GLY A 17 -17.82 6.18 -1.62
CA GLY A 17 -17.14 5.33 -2.61
C GLY A 17 -15.69 5.00 -2.25
N SER A 18 -15.22 5.35 -1.05
CA SER A 18 -13.84 5.13 -0.63
C SER A 18 -13.61 3.67 -0.22
N THR A 19 -12.42 3.16 -0.51
CA THR A 19 -11.97 1.85 -0.03
C THR A 19 -10.73 2.07 0.83
N GLU A 20 -10.82 1.69 2.09
CA GLU A 20 -9.71 1.68 3.01
C GLU A 20 -9.14 0.27 3.14
N VAL A 21 -7.82 0.15 3.08
CA VAL A 21 -7.12 -1.12 3.19
C VAL A 21 -6.19 -1.05 4.39
N ARG A 22 -6.46 -1.84 5.43
CA ARG A 22 -5.66 -1.87 6.67
C ARG A 22 -5.03 -3.23 6.86
N TRP A 23 -3.75 -3.25 7.22
CA TRP A 23 -3.10 -4.46 7.71
C TRP A 23 -3.58 -4.73 9.14
N LEU A 24 -4.09 -5.93 9.42
CA LEU A 24 -4.69 -6.31 10.71
C LEU A 24 -3.66 -6.54 11.84
N THR A 25 -2.47 -5.98 11.72
CA THR A 25 -1.49 -5.97 12.79
C THR A 25 -1.62 -4.65 13.52
N ASN A 26 -1.92 -4.68 14.83
CA ASN A 26 -1.99 -3.52 15.74
C ASN A 26 -0.68 -2.69 15.74
N GLY A 27 -0.32 -2.04 14.63
CA GLY A 27 0.98 -1.42 14.37
C GLY A 27 2.17 -2.37 14.28
N ARG A 28 1.99 -3.70 14.10
CA ARG A 28 3.11 -4.67 14.02
C ARG A 28 3.49 -5.04 12.59
N ASP A 29 4.61 -5.76 12.47
CA ASP A 29 5.15 -6.34 11.23
C ASP A 29 4.06 -6.93 10.32
N HIS A 30 4.08 -6.58 9.03
CA HIS A 30 3.15 -7.06 8.01
C HIS A 30 3.32 -8.56 7.67
N TYR A 31 4.22 -9.24 8.37
CA TYR A 31 4.48 -10.67 8.26
C TYR A 31 4.97 -11.18 9.62
N PHE A 32 4.89 -12.49 9.83
CA PHE A 32 5.47 -13.14 11.00
C PHE A 32 5.96 -14.54 10.65
N TRP A 33 6.90 -15.03 11.44
CA TRP A 33 7.37 -16.41 11.36
C TRP A 33 6.62 -17.28 12.36
N SER A 34 6.38 -18.54 12.02
CA SER A 34 5.76 -19.52 12.93
C SER A 34 6.41 -20.90 12.75
N PHE A 35 6.49 -21.68 13.82
CA PHE A 35 6.80 -23.10 13.73
C PHE A 35 5.55 -23.94 13.42
N ASP A 36 4.39 -23.47 13.86
CA ASP A 36 3.09 -24.07 13.58
C ASP A 36 2.74 -23.85 12.08
N PRO A 37 2.49 -24.93 11.31
CA PRO A 37 2.06 -24.84 9.91
C PRO A 37 0.74 -24.09 9.70
N SER A 38 -0.07 -23.89 10.75
CA SER A 38 -1.29 -23.09 10.69
C SER A 38 -1.05 -21.59 10.90
N GLY A 39 0.11 -21.20 11.42
CA GLY A 39 0.41 -19.81 11.77
C GLY A 39 -0.25 -19.30 13.05
N ALA A 40 -0.90 -20.17 13.84
CA ALA A 40 -1.59 -19.76 15.06
C ALA A 40 -0.67 -19.19 16.15
N THR A 41 0.64 -19.48 16.10
CA THR A 41 1.62 -19.05 17.10
C THR A 41 2.78 -18.25 16.49
N PRO A 42 2.66 -16.91 16.41
CA PRO A 42 3.72 -16.05 15.90
C PRO A 42 4.97 -16.08 16.77
N LEU A 43 6.14 -16.22 16.14
CA LEU A 43 7.44 -16.07 16.80
C LEU A 43 7.71 -14.61 17.14
N SER A 44 8.30 -14.39 18.31
CA SER A 44 8.80 -13.06 18.69
C SER A 44 10.01 -12.67 17.82
N ARG A 45 10.20 -11.37 17.58
CA ARG A 45 11.38 -10.84 16.87
C ARG A 45 12.70 -11.34 17.48
N ARG A 46 12.77 -11.48 18.81
CA ARG A 46 13.97 -11.99 19.50
C ARG A 46 14.30 -13.42 19.06
N VAL A 47 13.29 -14.28 19.00
CA VAL A 47 13.48 -15.67 18.55
C VAL A 47 13.89 -15.71 17.09
N CYS A 48 13.25 -14.90 16.23
CA CYS A 48 13.64 -14.77 14.82
C CYS A 48 15.12 -14.37 14.67
N ASN A 49 15.59 -13.39 15.45
CA ASN A 49 16.98 -12.93 15.39
C ASN A 49 17.97 -14.01 15.85
N ILE A 50 17.68 -14.74 16.93
CA ILE A 50 18.53 -15.82 17.44
C ILE A 50 18.66 -16.94 16.39
N LEU A 51 17.57 -17.24 15.70
CA LEU A 51 17.51 -18.26 14.65
C LEU A 51 18.05 -17.76 13.30
N GLY A 52 18.44 -16.50 13.19
CA GLY A 52 18.91 -15.90 11.93
C GLY A 52 17.83 -15.83 10.84
N LEU A 53 16.55 -15.77 11.21
CA LEU A 53 15.46 -15.68 10.23
C LEU A 53 15.46 -14.31 9.54
N PRO A 54 15.20 -14.26 8.22
CA PRO A 54 15.15 -13.00 7.48
C PRO A 54 14.16 -11.99 8.05
N ASN A 55 14.56 -10.72 7.99
CA ASN A 55 13.69 -9.58 8.20
C ASN A 55 13.30 -8.96 6.84
N TYR A 56 12.01 -8.77 6.61
CA TYR A 56 11.48 -8.20 5.37
C TYR A 56 10.93 -6.80 5.63
N ARG A 57 11.02 -5.96 4.60
CA ARG A 57 10.27 -4.69 4.56
C ARG A 57 9.10 -4.86 3.61
N THR A 58 7.98 -4.27 3.97
CA THR A 58 6.82 -4.25 3.08
C THR A 58 7.05 -3.23 2.00
N ARG A 59 6.77 -3.62 0.75
CA ARG A 59 6.76 -2.74 -0.40
C ARG A 59 5.39 -2.84 -1.02
N VAL A 60 4.62 -1.76 -0.91
CA VAL A 60 3.39 -1.61 -1.68
C VAL A 60 3.80 -1.12 -3.06
N ALA A 61 3.53 -1.92 -4.08
CA ALA A 61 3.66 -1.52 -5.46
C ALA A 61 2.27 -1.56 -6.08
N PHE A 62 1.87 -0.49 -6.77
CA PHE A 62 0.74 -0.56 -7.66
C PHE A 62 1.14 -1.50 -8.79
N GLU A 63 0.57 -2.70 -8.87
CA GLU A 63 0.75 -3.56 -10.05
C GLU A 63 -0.33 -3.21 -11.08
N GLY A 64 0.11 -2.46 -12.09
CA GLY A 64 -0.68 -2.01 -13.23
C GLY A 64 0.29 -1.50 -14.30
N PRO A 65 -0.14 -0.68 -15.28
CA PRO A 65 0.80 -0.01 -16.19
C PRO A 65 1.74 0.98 -15.45
N SER A 66 1.84 0.93 -14.13
CA SER A 66 2.76 1.66 -13.27
C SER A 66 4.24 1.39 -13.53
N LYS A 67 4.60 0.33 -14.27
CA LYS A 67 5.94 0.23 -14.90
C LYS A 67 6.14 1.24 -16.05
N MET A 68 5.09 1.94 -16.47
CA MET A 68 5.11 2.94 -17.54
C MET A 68 5.02 4.38 -17.06
N PHE A 69 4.82 4.70 -15.78
CA PHE A 69 4.85 6.09 -15.30
C PHE A 69 6.30 6.60 -15.26
N PHE A 70 6.83 6.86 -16.44
CA PHE A 70 8.10 7.55 -16.62
C PHE A 70 7.92 9.04 -16.31
N ASP A 71 9.01 9.70 -15.94
CA ASP A 71 9.04 11.14 -15.62
C ASP A 71 8.36 12.00 -16.70
N TYR A 72 8.49 11.64 -17.99
CA TYR A 72 7.85 12.37 -19.07
C TYR A 72 6.31 12.32 -19.05
N GLN A 73 5.71 11.22 -18.57
CA GLN A 73 4.25 11.11 -18.45
C GLN A 73 3.74 11.99 -17.32
N TYR A 74 4.50 12.07 -16.24
CA TYR A 74 4.22 12.99 -15.14
C TYR A 74 4.28 14.44 -15.62
N GLU A 75 5.37 14.84 -16.30
CA GLU A 75 5.50 16.20 -16.85
C GLU A 75 4.41 16.53 -17.88
N ALA A 76 4.07 15.59 -18.78
CA ALA A 76 2.99 15.79 -19.74
C ALA A 76 1.63 15.96 -19.04
N THR A 77 1.37 15.18 -17.99
CA THR A 77 0.14 15.27 -17.19
C THR A 77 0.11 16.58 -16.41
N LYS A 78 1.22 17.00 -15.82
CA LYS A 78 1.37 18.28 -15.12
C LYS A 78 1.08 19.45 -16.06
N TYR A 79 1.70 19.47 -17.24
CA TYR A 79 1.46 20.50 -18.24
C TYR A 79 -0.02 20.53 -18.68
N LEU A 80 -0.63 19.37 -18.90
CA LEU A 80 -2.05 19.27 -19.23
C LEU A 80 -2.95 19.89 -18.14
N GLN A 81 -2.62 19.68 -16.87
CA GLN A 81 -3.35 20.29 -15.75
C GLN A 81 -3.21 21.81 -15.74
N GLU A 82 -1.98 22.32 -15.93
CA GLU A 82 -1.69 23.76 -15.96
C GLU A 82 -2.44 24.48 -17.09
N ILE A 83 -2.45 23.93 -18.31
CA ILE A 83 -3.18 24.56 -19.44
C ILE A 83 -4.70 24.53 -19.25
N GLN A 84 -5.20 23.62 -18.41
CA GLN A 84 -6.61 23.55 -18.03
C GLN A 84 -6.94 24.44 -16.81
N GLY A 85 -5.95 25.16 -16.27
CA GLY A 85 -6.12 26.06 -15.12
C GLY A 85 -6.15 25.35 -13.76
N PHE A 86 -5.70 24.10 -13.68
CA PHE A 86 -5.56 23.37 -12.42
C PHE A 86 -4.16 23.53 -11.85
N ASP A 87 -4.05 23.60 -10.53
CA ASP A 87 -2.78 23.51 -9.81
C ASP A 87 -2.37 22.03 -9.68
N PRO A 88 -1.26 21.59 -10.29
CA PRO A 88 -0.83 20.19 -10.24
C PRO A 88 -0.42 19.67 -8.87
N SER A 89 -0.21 20.57 -7.89
CA SER A 89 0.07 20.19 -6.51
C SER A 89 -1.20 19.84 -5.70
N THR A 90 -2.39 20.03 -6.31
CA THR A 90 -3.69 19.78 -5.67
C THR A 90 -4.39 18.54 -6.23
N GLN A 91 -5.45 18.11 -5.56
CA GLN A 91 -6.29 17.00 -6.01
C GLN A 91 -7.46 17.45 -6.91
N ASP A 92 -7.55 18.75 -7.25
CA ASP A 92 -8.73 19.33 -7.87
C ASP A 92 -8.96 18.81 -9.28
N TYR A 93 -7.88 18.57 -10.04
CA TYR A 93 -7.97 17.93 -11.35
C TYR A 93 -8.61 16.53 -11.26
N ALA A 94 -8.15 15.70 -10.31
CA ALA A 94 -8.67 14.35 -10.13
C ALA A 94 -10.16 14.38 -9.73
N ARG A 95 -10.54 15.26 -8.80
CA ARG A 95 -11.94 15.44 -8.38
C ARG A 95 -12.83 15.90 -9.53
N ALA A 96 -12.40 16.91 -10.29
CA ALA A 96 -13.14 17.44 -11.45
C ALA A 96 -13.34 16.39 -12.56
N ARG A 97 -12.43 15.41 -12.65
CA ARG A 97 -12.48 14.31 -13.62
C ARG A 97 -13.07 13.01 -13.07
N GLY A 98 -13.49 12.97 -11.80
CA GLY A 98 -14.00 11.76 -11.14
C GLY A 98 -12.96 10.64 -11.04
N LEU A 99 -11.67 10.99 -11.01
CA LEU A 99 -10.57 10.03 -10.87
C LEU A 99 -10.41 9.61 -9.41
N PRO A 100 -9.97 8.37 -9.14
CA PRO A 100 -9.72 7.91 -7.78
C PRO A 100 -8.57 8.69 -7.13
N LEU A 101 -8.75 9.01 -5.84
CA LEU A 101 -7.71 9.55 -4.99
C LEU A 101 -7.07 8.41 -4.21
N ALA A 102 -5.73 8.34 -4.22
CA ALA A 102 -4.96 7.36 -3.48
C ALA A 102 -4.13 8.06 -2.41
N GLU A 103 -4.20 7.57 -1.18
CA GLU A 103 -3.39 8.01 -0.05
C GLU A 103 -2.73 6.78 0.58
N MET A 104 -1.47 6.90 0.97
CA MET A 104 -0.72 5.87 1.68
C MET A 104 -0.25 6.48 3.00
N ILE A 105 -0.75 5.93 4.12
CA ILE A 105 -0.50 6.40 5.49
C ILE A 105 0.40 5.41 6.21
#